data_AF-A0A2E0J1X1-F1
#
_entry.id   AF-A0A2E0J1X1-F1
#
_cell.length_a   1.000
_cell.length_b   1.000
_cell.length_c   1.000
_cell.angle_alpha   90.00
_cell.angle_beta   90.00
_cell.angle_gamma   90.00
#
_symmetry.space_group_name_H-M   'P 1'
#
loop_
_entity.id
_entity.type
_entity.pdbx_description
1 polymer ?
#
loop_
_entity_poly.entity_id
_entity_poly.type
_entity_poly.pdbx_seq_one_letter_code
_entity_poly.pdbx_strand_id
1 'polypeptide(L)'
;MVWMLPNARGSEIWVIVIATYMIALGGFAHVVVGSMEAFLLVLAGEVAIVDALWGCLLPAFIGNVLGGTVLFSLLAYGQVRQEID
;
A
#
# COMPACT_ATOMS: atom_id res chain seq x y z
N MET A 1 8.15 1.98 -1.50
CA MET A 1 9.07 1.24 -0.61
C MET A 1 9.99 0.29 -1.38
N VAL A 2 9.46 -0.61 -2.23
CA VAL A 2 10.25 -1.60 -3.01
C VAL A 2 11.38 -0.97 -3.85
N TRP A 3 11.17 0.23 -4.38
CA TRP A 3 12.16 0.99 -5.15
C TRP A 3 13.16 1.81 -4.30
N MET A 4 12.87 2.04 -3.02
CA MET A 4 13.74 2.80 -2.11
C MET A 4 14.71 1.88 -1.36
N LEU A 5 14.27 0.66 -1.07
CA LEU A 5 15.03 -0.37 -0.34
C LEU A 5 16.43 -0.65 -0.91
N PRO A 6 16.63 -0.81 -2.23
CA PRO A 6 17.97 -1.05 -2.80
C PRO A 6 18.98 0.08 -2.51
N ASN A 7 18.49 1.31 -2.34
CA ASN A 7 19.30 2.50 -2.06
C ASN A 7 19.41 2.82 -0.57
N ALA A 8 18.68 2.09 0.30
CA ALA A 8 18.60 2.38 1.72
C ALA A 8 19.77 1.86 2.56
N ARG A 9 20.85 1.33 1.93
CA ARG A 9 22.02 0.65 2.52
C ARG A 9 22.24 0.92 4.03
N GLY A 10 21.78 0.01 4.88
CA GLY A 10 21.93 0.06 6.34
C GLY A 10 20.80 0.76 7.13
N SER A 11 19.80 1.31 6.44
CA SER A 11 18.63 2.02 6.99
C SER A 11 17.30 1.41 6.50
N GLU A 12 17.33 0.18 5.97
CA GLU A 12 16.18 -0.50 5.38
C GLU A 12 15.00 -0.59 6.35
N ILE A 13 15.30 -0.95 7.61
CA ILE A 13 14.30 -1.05 8.68
C ILE A 13 13.62 0.29 8.90
N TRP A 14 14.38 1.38 8.97
CA TRP A 14 13.82 2.72 9.20
C TRP A 14 12.95 3.18 8.03
N VAL A 15 13.37 2.91 6.79
CA VAL A 15 12.57 3.20 5.61
C VAL A 15 11.24 2.45 5.64
N ILE A 16 11.26 1.17 6.03
CA ILE A 16 10.05 0.37 6.15
C ILE A 16 9.14 0.94 7.24
N VAL A 17 9.68 1.14 8.45
CA VAL A 17 8.91 1.64 9.61
C VAL A 17 8.29 2.99 9.32
N ILE A 18 9.05 3.96 8.79
CA ILE A 18 8.52 5.29 8.50
C ILE A 18 7.43 5.21 7.43
N ALA A 19 7.66 4.44 6.35
CA ALA A 19 6.68 4.31 5.28
C ALA A 19 5.37 3.67 5.77
N THR A 20 5.46 2.56 6.52
CA THR A 20 4.27 1.88 7.05
C THR A 20 3.58 2.71 8.13
N TYR A 21 4.34 3.43 8.95
CA TYR A 21 3.79 4.30 9.98
C TYR A 21 3.06 5.51 9.39
N MET A 22 3.59 6.11 8.32
CA MET A 22 2.88 7.18 7.59
C MET A 22 1.56 6.68 6.98
N ILE A 23 1.55 5.45 6.44
CA ILE A 23 0.33 4.84 5.91
C ILE A 23 -0.72 4.69 7.02
N ALA A 24 -0.29 4.19 8.19
CA ALA A 24 -1.14 4.03 9.36
C ALA A 24 -1.65 5.37 9.91
N LEU A 25 -0.78 6.38 10.05
CA LEU A 25 -1.15 7.73 10.50
C LEU A 25 -2.16 8.40 9.57
N GLY A 26 -2.04 8.18 8.26
CA GLY A 26 -3.00 8.69 7.27
C GLY A 26 -4.33 7.94 7.24
N GLY A 27 -4.48 6.85 7.99
CA GLY A 27 -5.66 5.99 7.93
C GLY A 27 -5.87 5.39 6.55
N PHE A 28 -4.82 5.24 5.75
CA PHE A 28 -4.95 4.80 4.37
C PHE A 28 -5.30 3.30 4.31
N ALA A 29 -6.33 2.97 3.54
CA ALA A 29 -6.68 1.59 3.27
C ALA A 29 -5.52 0.89 2.54
N HIS A 30 -5.06 -0.22 3.10
CA HIS A 30 -4.05 -1.07 2.48
C HIS A 30 -4.59 -2.50 2.34
N VAL A 31 -4.79 -2.94 1.10
CA VAL A 31 -5.49 -4.17 0.75
C VAL A 31 -4.92 -5.39 1.47
N VAL A 32 -3.59 -5.49 1.61
CA VAL A 32 -2.96 -6.63 2.27
C VAL A 32 -3.24 -6.63 3.77
N VAL A 33 -3.00 -5.50 4.45
CA VAL A 33 -3.21 -5.39 5.91
C VAL A 33 -4.70 -5.43 6.26
N GLY A 34 -5.54 -4.71 5.52
CA GLY A 34 -6.99 -4.71 5.71
C GLY A 34 -7.65 -6.05 5.39
N SER A 35 -7.10 -6.84 4.47
CA SER A 35 -7.63 -8.18 4.19
C SER A 35 -7.54 -9.11 5.39
N MET A 36 -6.50 -9.00 6.22
CA MET A 36 -6.39 -9.81 7.45
C MET A 36 -7.59 -9.55 8.37
N GLU A 37 -7.91 -8.29 8.64
CA GLU A 37 -9.04 -7.90 9.49
C GLU A 37 -10.37 -8.35 8.86
N ALA A 38 -10.57 -8.09 7.58
CA ALA A 38 -11.76 -8.51 6.86
C ALA A 38 -11.97 -10.03 6.90
N PHE A 39 -10.90 -10.82 6.72
CA PHE A 39 -10.98 -12.28 6.82
C PHE A 39 -11.25 -12.75 8.25
N LEU A 40 -10.64 -12.13 9.27
CA LEU A 40 -10.92 -12.48 10.67
C LEU A 40 -12.38 -12.25 11.02
N LEU A 41 -12.99 -11.16 10.57
CA LEU A 41 -14.41 -10.86 10.77
C LEU A 41 -15.32 -11.86 10.04
N VAL A 42 -14.95 -12.26 8.83
CA VAL A 42 -15.68 -13.30 8.08
C VAL A 42 -15.57 -14.66 8.78
N LEU A 43 -14.39 -15.05 9.27
CA LEU A 43 -14.20 -16.30 10.02
C LEU A 43 -14.92 -16.29 11.37
N ALA A 44 -15.01 -15.13 12.04
CA ALA A 44 -15.78 -14.96 13.26
C ALA A 44 -17.30 -15.00 13.02
N GLY A 45 -17.74 -14.96 11.76
CA GLY A 45 -19.16 -14.95 11.40
C GLY A 45 -19.83 -13.59 11.59
N GLU A 46 -19.06 -12.52 11.79
CA GLU A 46 -19.60 -11.17 12.02
C GLU A 46 -19.93 -10.43 10.72
N VAL A 47 -19.28 -10.79 9.61
CA VAL A 47 -19.47 -10.15 8.30
C VAL A 47 -19.60 -11.23 7.22
N ALA A 48 -20.53 -11.06 6.27
CA ALA A 48 -20.61 -11.95 5.12
C ALA A 48 -19.42 -11.71 4.18
N ILE A 49 -18.93 -12.77 3.53
CA ILE A 49 -17.78 -12.66 2.62
C ILE A 49 -18.01 -11.68 1.47
N VAL A 50 -19.26 -11.54 1.01
CA VAL A 50 -19.65 -10.59 -0.04
C VAL A 50 -19.49 -9.15 0.45
N ASP A 51 -19.87 -8.86 1.70
CA ASP A 51 -19.76 -7.53 2.30
C ASP A 51 -18.29 -7.16 2.56
N ALA A 52 -17.47 -8.12 3.00
CA ALA A 52 -16.03 -7.92 3.13
C ALA A 52 -15.35 -7.64 1.77
N LEU A 53 -15.78 -8.33 0.71
CA LEU A 53 -15.26 -8.14 -0.64
C LEU A 53 -15.60 -6.76 -1.20
N TRP A 54 -16.88 -6.36 -1.19
CA TRP A 54 -17.31 -5.09 -1.76
C TRP A 54 -17.09 -3.88 -0.86
N GLY A 55 -17.15 -4.07 0.47
CA GLY A 55 -17.00 -3.01 1.45
C GLY A 55 -15.54 -2.65 1.76
N CYS A 56 -14.61 -3.60 1.60
CA CYS A 56 -13.21 -3.39 1.95
C CYS A 56 -12.24 -3.81 0.84
N LEU A 57 -12.21 -5.11 0.47
CA LEU A 57 -11.13 -5.63 -0.36
C LEU A 57 -11.08 -5.02 -1.77
N LEU A 58 -12.20 -5.00 -2.50
CA LEU A 58 -12.24 -4.49 -3.88
C LEU A 58 -11.94 -2.99 -3.97
N PRO A 59 -12.59 -2.11 -3.18
CA PRO A 59 -12.26 -0.69 -3.18
C PRO A 59 -10.80 -0.43 -2.79
N ALA A 60 -10.30 -1.08 -1.73
CA ALA A 60 -8.91 -0.92 -1.30
C ALA A 60 -7.92 -1.40 -2.36
N PHE A 61 -8.19 -2.55 -3.00
CA PHE A 61 -7.38 -3.09 -4.09
C PHE A 61 -7.25 -2.10 -5.24
N ILE A 62 -8.38 -1.60 -5.75
CA ILE A 62 -8.40 -0.64 -6.87
C ILE A 62 -7.64 0.63 -6.48
N GLY A 63 -7.93 1.18 -5.30
CA GLY A 63 -7.25 2.38 -4.79
C GLY A 63 -5.74 2.18 -4.64
N ASN A 64 -5.30 1.05 -4.10
CA ASN A 64 -3.87 0.77 -3.93
C ASN A 64 -3.15 0.56 -5.26
N VAL A 65 -3.76 -0.14 -6.22
CA VAL A 65 -3.18 -0.34 -7.56
C VAL A 65 -3.05 1.00 -8.28
N LEU A 66 -4.12 1.80 -8.32
CA LEU A 66 -4.10 3.10 -8.98
C LEU A 66 -3.13 4.06 -8.29
N GLY A 67 -3.23 4.23 -6.98
CA GLY A 67 -2.37 5.12 -6.22
C GLY A 67 -0.90 4.72 -6.30
N GLY A 68 -0.60 3.43 -6.15
CA GLY A 68 0.75 2.88 -6.28
C GLY A 68 1.33 3.11 -7.68
N THR A 69 0.54 2.87 -8.73
CA THR A 69 0.98 3.05 -10.12
C THR A 69 1.23 4.51 -10.46
N VAL A 70 0.35 5.42 -10.02
CA VAL A 70 0.51 6.87 -10.25
C VAL A 70 1.75 7.38 -9.53
N LEU A 71 1.87 7.09 -8.23
CA LEU A 71 3.03 7.52 -7.45
C LEU A 71 4.33 6.96 -8.02
N PHE A 72 4.35 5.68 -8.39
CA PHE A 72 5.52 5.05 -9.01
C PHE A 72 5.88 5.72 -10.33
N SER A 73 4.92 5.92 -11.22
CA SER A 73 5.15 6.54 -12.54
C SER A 73 5.70 7.97 -12.40
N LEU A 74 5.19 8.75 -11.45
CA LEU A 74 5.67 10.10 -11.18
C LEU A 74 7.10 10.11 -10.65
N LEU A 75 7.42 9.21 -9.70
CA LEU A 75 8.78 9.09 -9.15
C LEU A 75 9.78 8.64 -10.23
N ALA A 76 9.42 7.62 -11.01
CA ALA A 76 10.25 7.11 -12.10
C ALA A 76 10.51 8.19 -13.17
N TYR A 77 9.47 8.95 -13.55
CA TYR A 77 9.62 10.08 -14.46
C TYR A 77 10.56 11.14 -13.90
N GLY A 78 10.42 11.50 -12.62
CA GLY A 78 11.30 12.48 -11.96
C GLY A 78 12.77 12.05 -11.92
N GLN A 79 13.04 10.76 -11.73
CA GLN A 79 14.39 10.21 -11.73
C GLN A 79 15.05 10.26 -13.12
N VAL A 80 14.32 9.83 -14.16
CA VAL A 80 14.87 9.75 -15.53
C VAL A 80 14.92 11.12 -16.19
N ARG A 81 14.08 12.09 -15.80
CA ARG A 81 14.07 13.43 -16.38
C ARG A 81 15.43 14.13 -16.30
N GLN A 82 16.24 13.85 -15.29
CA GLN A 82 17.59 14.43 -15.17
C GLN A 82 18.61 13.84 -16.15
N GLU A 83 18.27 12.73 -16.83
CA GLU A 83 19.14 12.06 -17.82
C GLU A 83 18.77 12.38 -19.28
N ILE A 84 17.58 12.96 -19.51
CA ILE A 84 17.07 13.28 -20.85
C ILE A 84 17.42 14.72 -21.27
N ASP A 85 17.78 15.59 -20.32
CA ASP A 85 18.34 16.93 -20.54
C ASP A 85 19.89 16.88 -20.60
#